data_AF-A0A271IVU2-F1
#
_entry.id   AF-A0A271IVU2-F1
#
_cell.length_a   1.000
_cell.length_b   1.000
_cell.length_c   1.000
_cell.angle_alpha   90.00
_cell.angle_beta   90.00
_cell.angle_gamma   90.00
#
_symmetry.space_group_name_H-M   'P 1'
#
loop_
_entity.id
_entity.type
_entity.pdbx_description
1 polymer ?
#
loop_
_entity_poly.entity_id
_entity_poly.type
_entity_poly.pdbx_seq_one_letter_code
_entity_poly.pdbx_strand_id
1 'polypeptide(L)'
;MSPVRTLATAQLRADLRHARSGKRATGRLATTVIAYGFSGLVLALSLGDAPAASAMFVGGSFAIVLAAFGVVGSYDELMSRPRDNAWLATLPATERQHYAARLAGVGVYVALMAVGIATPVTVGTGLSHGPMLGLLVGLGIVGATAWTALLILAVLWGLTLSLPVTALRMALSVARTALIAALVLGFQLVGASDEALAAPWWPGAWLADALDGRPTWGLAVLVGSLVAFAVVFTAVFPTRYFRVLRRLADGLRTQGKRSRIGRQMTAPERWAVRRGAVRAAYGFATAAFADDRLVRGRLWPAALLPAGFVAFGWFNDGLHSLVGVGQYGIAAGALAVLQDPGTQFHLSVLVVLLFCVQTLVQTLQMSDHAEASWVFGTLPDARPRVVQVGAQKALAWRVLFPLHVGIAVLLTLMMPAADGVVHAAFWFAVAVFGARVTSLTYGTPPFSRPGDKFDAASRFIPLFVSIPAAIGLLVFQIWAFATVGRAVGVTVATLVASALLGEVVIRWPRRRPAWRPVALHTTAAPASEARAA
;
A
#
# COMPACT_ATOMS: atom_id res chain seq x y z
N MET A 1 34.94 3.82 -15.82
CA MET A 1 33.70 3.25 -15.24
C MET A 1 32.73 2.96 -16.36
N SER A 2 32.00 1.84 -16.35
CA SER A 2 31.02 1.56 -17.41
C SER A 2 29.91 2.64 -17.41
N PRO A 3 29.43 3.09 -18.58
CA PRO A 3 28.38 4.12 -18.66
C PRO A 3 27.11 3.71 -17.90
N VAL A 4 26.81 2.41 -17.85
CA VAL A 4 25.71 1.85 -17.05
C VAL A 4 25.91 2.12 -15.56
N ARG A 5 27.11 1.92 -15.01
CA ARG A 5 27.39 2.17 -13.59
C ARG A 5 27.26 3.65 -13.26
N THR A 6 27.74 4.53 -14.13
CA THR A 6 27.61 6.00 -13.96
C THR A 6 26.14 6.42 -13.98
N LEU A 7 25.34 5.92 -14.92
CA LEU A 7 23.90 6.20 -14.99
C LEU A 7 23.13 5.62 -13.79
N ALA A 8 23.42 4.38 -13.40
CA ALA A 8 22.78 3.74 -12.26
C ALA A 8 23.08 4.48 -10.95
N THR A 9 24.33 4.90 -10.75
CA THR A 9 24.72 5.68 -9.57
C THR A 9 24.12 7.08 -9.59
N ALA A 10 24.02 7.73 -10.76
CA ALA A 10 23.35 9.02 -10.90
C ALA A 10 21.84 8.91 -10.61
N GLN A 11 21.17 7.89 -11.14
CA GLN A 11 19.76 7.58 -10.86
C GLN A 11 19.54 7.31 -9.37
N LEU A 12 20.35 6.45 -8.75
CA LEU A 12 20.25 6.16 -7.32
C LEU A 12 20.47 7.41 -6.48
N ARG A 13 21.47 8.24 -6.82
CA ARG A 13 21.69 9.51 -6.13
C ARG A 13 20.51 10.46 -6.28
N ALA A 14 19.88 10.51 -7.45
CA ALA A 14 18.70 11.33 -7.68
C ALA A 14 17.51 10.82 -6.85
N ASP A 15 17.24 9.52 -6.86
CA ASP A 15 16.14 8.92 -6.09
C ASP A 15 16.36 9.07 -4.57
N LEU A 16 17.62 9.06 -4.13
CA LEU A 16 18.01 9.23 -2.73
C LEU A 16 18.21 10.70 -2.33
N ARG A 17 17.97 11.69 -3.19
CA ARG A 17 18.02 13.11 -2.80
C ARG A 17 16.69 13.53 -2.20
N HIS A 18 16.75 14.31 -1.12
CA HIS A 18 15.56 14.93 -0.58
C HIS A 18 15.06 16.04 -1.52
N ALA A 19 13.86 15.88 -2.08
CA ALA A 19 13.28 16.83 -3.04
C ALA A 19 13.24 18.29 -2.53
N ARG A 20 13.14 18.49 -1.20
CA ARG A 20 13.05 19.83 -0.59
C ARG A 20 14.38 20.43 -0.13
N SER A 21 15.35 19.61 0.30
CA SER A 21 16.56 20.12 0.95
C SER A 21 17.82 19.95 0.11
N GLY A 22 17.78 19.15 -0.97
CA GLY A 22 18.95 18.82 -1.78
C GLY A 22 20.03 18.02 -1.03
N LYS A 23 19.91 17.84 0.30
CA LYS A 23 20.89 17.13 1.13
C LYS A 23 20.89 15.64 0.79
N ARG A 24 22.08 15.02 0.89
CA ARG A 24 22.28 13.57 0.71
C ARG A 24 21.41 12.83 1.74
N ALA A 25 20.50 11.97 1.27
CA ALA A 25 19.60 11.26 2.15
C ALA A 25 20.08 9.84 2.45
N THR A 26 21.28 9.71 3.02
CA THR A 26 21.66 8.51 3.79
C THR A 26 20.55 8.09 4.75
N GLY A 27 19.82 9.07 5.30
CA GLY A 27 18.61 8.83 6.08
C GLY A 27 17.52 8.02 5.37
N ARG A 28 17.31 8.13 4.05
CA ARG A 28 16.24 7.40 3.33
C ARG A 28 16.50 5.90 3.20
N LEU A 29 17.75 5.54 2.92
CA LEU A 29 18.17 4.14 2.91
C LEU A 29 18.02 3.56 4.30
N ALA A 30 18.53 4.27 5.32
CA ALA A 30 18.39 3.86 6.70
C ALA A 30 16.92 3.71 7.12
N THR A 31 16.04 4.66 6.80
CA THR A 31 14.61 4.53 7.12
C THR A 31 13.95 3.37 6.40
N THR A 32 14.37 3.05 5.17
CA THR A 32 13.84 1.89 4.43
C THR A 32 14.26 0.59 5.10
N VAL A 33 15.55 0.45 5.41
CA VAL A 33 16.10 -0.72 6.09
C VAL A 33 15.51 -0.87 7.50
N ILE A 34 15.39 0.22 8.26
CA ILE A 34 14.78 0.22 9.59
C ILE A 34 13.31 -0.20 9.51
N ALA A 35 12.54 0.32 8.55
CA ALA A 35 11.13 -0.01 8.43
C ALA A 35 10.91 -1.50 8.11
N TYR A 36 11.61 -2.03 7.10
CA TYR A 36 11.52 -3.45 6.75
C TYR A 36 12.19 -4.36 7.78
N GLY A 37 13.29 -3.91 8.39
CA GLY A 37 13.99 -4.58 9.48
C GLY A 37 13.14 -4.70 10.73
N PHE A 38 12.34 -3.69 11.03
CA PHE A 38 11.42 -3.79 12.15
C PHE A 38 10.27 -4.77 11.87
N SER A 39 9.74 -4.83 10.63
CA SER A 39 8.80 -5.89 10.24
C SER A 39 9.43 -7.29 10.36
N GLY A 40 10.69 -7.46 9.94
CA GLY A 40 11.43 -8.70 10.13
C GLY A 40 11.64 -9.05 11.60
N LEU A 41 11.85 -8.04 12.46
CA LEU A 41 12.02 -8.24 13.91
C LEU A 41 10.73 -8.72 14.56
N VAL A 42 9.59 -8.08 14.27
CA VAL A 42 8.28 -8.53 14.76
C VAL A 42 8.03 -9.97 14.32
N LEU A 43 8.38 -10.32 13.09
CA LEU A 43 8.24 -11.68 12.58
C LEU A 43 9.15 -12.68 13.31
N ALA A 44 10.43 -12.34 13.50
CA ALA A 44 11.38 -13.18 14.22
C ALA A 44 10.93 -13.44 15.67
N LEU A 45 10.42 -12.40 16.36
CA LEU A 45 9.87 -12.52 17.71
C LEU A 45 8.60 -13.38 17.74
N SER A 46 7.76 -13.28 16.69
CA SER A 46 6.53 -14.07 16.57
C SER A 46 6.81 -15.55 16.28
N LEU A 47 7.93 -15.85 15.61
CA LEU A 47 8.36 -17.21 15.32
C LEU A 47 9.00 -17.89 16.55
N GLY A 48 9.69 -17.13 17.41
CA GLY A 48 10.38 -17.68 18.58
C GLY A 48 11.34 -18.82 18.19
N ASP A 49 11.21 -19.97 18.86
CA ASP A 49 11.99 -21.19 18.59
C ASP A 49 11.34 -22.12 17.54
N ALA A 50 10.49 -21.58 16.65
CA ALA A 50 9.89 -22.39 15.58
C ALA A 50 10.96 -23.09 14.72
N PRO A 51 10.69 -24.33 14.25
CA PRO A 51 11.61 -25.05 13.38
C PRO A 51 12.06 -24.24 12.18
N ALA A 52 13.30 -24.43 11.72
CA ALA A 52 13.89 -23.65 10.63
C ALA A 52 13.04 -23.69 9.34
N ALA A 53 12.40 -24.82 9.01
CA ALA A 53 11.49 -24.93 7.87
C ALA A 53 10.22 -24.07 8.05
N SER A 54 9.63 -24.05 9.25
CA SER A 54 8.50 -23.17 9.57
C SER A 54 8.91 -21.69 9.51
N ALA A 55 10.09 -21.35 10.01
CA ALA A 55 10.65 -20.00 9.93
C ALA A 55 10.88 -19.57 8.46
N MET A 56 11.41 -20.47 7.61
CA MET A 56 11.53 -20.26 6.17
C MET A 56 10.17 -20.05 5.51
N PHE A 57 9.21 -20.93 5.80
CA PHE A 57 7.89 -20.91 5.21
C PHE A 57 7.15 -19.60 5.56
N VAL A 58 6.99 -19.30 6.84
CA VAL A 58 6.27 -18.10 7.31
C VAL A 58 7.07 -16.84 6.95
N GLY A 59 8.38 -16.85 7.15
CA GLY A 59 9.30 -15.78 6.81
C GLY A 59 9.26 -15.41 5.33
N GLY A 60 9.39 -16.41 4.47
CA GLY A 60 9.32 -16.27 3.02
C GLY A 60 7.96 -15.78 2.57
N SER A 61 6.88 -16.36 3.10
CA SER A 61 5.51 -15.97 2.73
C SER A 61 5.18 -14.52 3.11
N PHE A 62 5.58 -14.09 4.29
CA PHE A 62 5.43 -12.71 4.72
C PHE A 62 6.22 -11.75 3.80
N ALA A 63 7.45 -12.12 3.45
CA ALA A 63 8.29 -11.32 2.57
C ALA A 63 7.76 -11.25 1.12
N ILE A 64 7.15 -12.33 0.62
CA ILE A 64 6.42 -12.37 -0.67
C ILE A 64 5.28 -11.35 -0.68
N VAL A 65 4.46 -11.32 0.38
CA VAL A 65 3.35 -10.36 0.50
C VAL A 65 3.87 -8.92 0.56
N LEU A 66 4.92 -8.64 1.35
CA LEU A 66 5.54 -7.31 1.39
C LEU A 66 6.15 -6.91 0.04
N ALA A 67 6.76 -7.85 -0.68
CA ALA A 67 7.27 -7.63 -2.04
C ALA A 67 6.15 -7.26 -3.00
N ALA A 68 4.99 -7.91 -2.87
CA ALA A 68 3.81 -7.58 -3.66
C ALA A 68 3.41 -6.12 -3.45
N PHE A 69 3.18 -5.69 -2.21
CA PHE A 69 2.82 -4.30 -1.92
C PHE A 69 3.90 -3.30 -2.34
N GLY A 70 5.18 -3.64 -2.10
CA GLY A 70 6.32 -2.81 -2.46
C GLY A 70 6.41 -2.60 -3.97
N VAL A 71 6.49 -3.67 -4.74
CA VAL A 71 6.72 -3.65 -6.20
C VAL A 71 5.47 -3.23 -6.95
N VAL A 72 4.30 -3.78 -6.62
CA VAL A 72 3.03 -3.43 -7.29
C VAL A 72 2.67 -1.97 -7.01
N GLY A 73 2.76 -1.55 -5.74
CA GLY A 73 2.42 -0.19 -5.31
C GLY A 73 3.39 0.88 -5.79
N SER A 74 4.59 0.49 -6.22
CA SER A 74 5.59 1.38 -6.81
C SER A 74 5.82 1.15 -8.30
N TYR A 75 5.13 0.22 -8.97
CA TYR A 75 5.38 -0.11 -10.39
C TYR A 75 5.40 1.13 -11.29
N ASP A 76 4.43 2.05 -11.13
CA ASP A 76 4.41 3.28 -11.91
C ASP A 76 5.61 4.19 -11.57
N GLU A 77 6.04 4.28 -10.33
CA GLU A 77 7.24 5.04 -9.97
C GLU A 77 8.50 4.36 -10.53
N LEU A 78 8.56 3.04 -10.43
CA LEU A 78 9.65 2.19 -10.88
C LEU A 78 9.79 2.19 -12.40
N MET A 79 8.71 2.29 -13.17
CA MET A 79 8.73 2.18 -14.64
C MET A 79 8.39 3.47 -15.38
N SER A 80 7.60 4.37 -14.79
CA SER A 80 6.84 5.38 -15.54
C SER A 80 6.96 6.80 -14.99
N ARG A 81 8.13 7.15 -14.47
CA ARG A 81 8.57 8.55 -14.39
C ARG A 81 9.43 8.90 -15.62
N PRO A 82 8.83 9.29 -16.76
CA PRO A 82 9.57 9.89 -17.86
C PRO A 82 9.86 11.38 -17.61
N ARG A 83 9.07 12.08 -16.76
CA ARG A 83 9.24 13.52 -16.49
C ARG A 83 10.42 13.82 -15.55
N ASP A 84 10.49 13.19 -14.39
CA ASP A 84 11.60 13.38 -13.43
C ASP A 84 12.96 12.92 -13.97
N ASN A 85 12.94 12.06 -15.00
CA ASN A 85 14.12 11.53 -15.68
C ASN A 85 14.33 12.15 -17.07
N ALA A 86 13.62 13.23 -17.42
CA ALA A 86 13.83 13.93 -18.69
C ALA A 86 15.29 14.38 -18.84
N TRP A 87 15.95 14.74 -17.73
CA TRP A 87 17.38 15.05 -17.71
C TRP A 87 18.29 13.83 -17.91
N LEU A 88 17.83 12.61 -17.61
CA LEU A 88 18.60 11.42 -17.98
C LEU A 88 18.52 11.21 -19.48
N ALA A 89 17.37 11.49 -20.09
CA ALA A 89 17.22 11.42 -21.54
C ALA A 89 18.06 12.48 -22.28
N THR A 90 18.55 13.52 -21.60
CA THR A 90 19.53 14.47 -22.19
C THR A 90 20.97 13.97 -22.11
N LEU A 91 21.26 12.90 -21.37
CA LEU A 91 22.59 12.30 -21.37
C LEU A 91 22.77 11.42 -22.61
N PRO A 92 23.95 11.44 -23.27
CA PRO A 92 24.23 10.63 -24.45
C PRO A 92 24.42 9.16 -24.05
N ALA A 93 23.30 8.45 -23.87
CA ALA A 93 23.30 7.04 -23.50
C ALA A 93 22.30 6.26 -24.36
N THR A 94 22.63 4.99 -24.61
CA THR A 94 21.76 4.11 -25.40
C THR A 94 20.51 3.72 -24.60
N GLU A 95 19.46 3.34 -25.31
CA GLU A 95 18.21 2.89 -24.70
C GLU A 95 18.40 1.76 -23.68
N ARG A 96 19.29 0.81 -24.02
CA ARG A 96 19.64 -0.33 -23.16
C ARG A 96 20.35 0.13 -21.87
N GLN A 97 21.18 1.16 -21.93
CA GLN A 97 21.88 1.69 -20.77
C GLN A 97 20.92 2.40 -19.79
N HIS A 98 19.97 3.18 -20.31
CA HIS A 98 18.91 3.76 -19.48
C HIS A 98 18.04 2.71 -18.80
N TYR A 99 17.66 1.68 -19.57
CA TYR A 99 16.93 0.56 -19.02
C TYR A 99 17.71 -0.16 -17.91
N ALA A 100 18.97 -0.51 -18.15
CA ALA A 100 19.83 -1.19 -17.17
C ALA A 100 20.02 -0.36 -15.90
N ALA A 101 20.22 0.96 -16.03
CA ALA A 101 20.31 1.86 -14.88
C ALA A 101 19.02 1.88 -14.05
N ARG A 102 17.86 1.84 -14.72
CA ARG A 102 16.55 1.80 -14.05
C ARG A 102 16.32 0.47 -13.35
N LEU A 103 16.60 -0.64 -14.03
CA LEU A 103 16.50 -1.99 -13.46
C LEU A 103 17.42 -2.14 -12.24
N ALA A 104 18.63 -1.58 -12.28
CA ALA A 104 19.53 -1.56 -11.12
C ALA A 104 18.92 -0.79 -9.94
N GLY A 105 18.27 0.35 -10.18
CA GLY A 105 17.55 1.09 -9.14
C GLY A 105 16.39 0.32 -8.52
N VAL A 106 15.63 -0.42 -9.33
CA VAL A 106 14.59 -1.34 -8.84
C VAL A 106 15.21 -2.48 -8.03
N GLY A 107 16.28 -3.08 -8.53
CA GLY A 107 17.01 -4.16 -7.87
C GLY A 107 17.54 -3.76 -6.50
N VAL A 108 18.12 -2.57 -6.37
CA VAL A 108 18.57 -2.03 -5.07
C VAL A 108 17.40 -1.87 -4.11
N TYR A 109 16.26 -1.35 -4.56
CA TYR A 109 15.07 -1.22 -3.70
C TYR A 109 14.55 -2.58 -3.21
N VAL A 110 14.41 -3.55 -4.12
CA VAL A 110 13.96 -4.91 -3.78
C VAL A 110 14.97 -5.59 -2.85
N ALA A 111 16.27 -5.43 -3.07
CA ALA A 111 17.32 -5.98 -2.22
C ALA A 111 17.27 -5.38 -0.80
N LEU A 112 17.11 -4.07 -0.65
CA LEU A 112 16.99 -3.43 0.66
C LEU A 112 15.78 -3.93 1.44
N MET A 113 14.65 -4.12 0.75
CA MET A 113 13.45 -4.70 1.33
C MET A 113 13.68 -6.16 1.76
N ALA A 114 14.20 -7.00 0.86
CA ALA A 114 14.46 -8.41 1.12
C ALA A 114 15.44 -8.62 2.28
N VAL A 115 16.58 -7.92 2.25
CA VAL A 115 17.59 -7.98 3.31
C VAL A 115 17.06 -7.42 4.62
N GLY A 116 16.30 -6.31 4.58
CA GLY A 116 15.66 -5.74 5.75
C GLY A 116 14.79 -6.77 6.46
N ILE A 117 13.88 -7.42 5.75
CA ILE A 117 12.97 -8.43 6.32
C ILE A 117 13.74 -9.68 6.78
N ALA A 118 14.69 -10.16 5.98
CA ALA A 118 15.39 -11.42 6.24
C ALA A 118 16.38 -11.34 7.41
N THR A 119 17.03 -10.20 7.64
CA THR A 119 18.14 -10.09 8.62
C THR A 119 17.72 -10.48 10.04
N PRO A 120 16.64 -9.94 10.63
CA PRO A 120 16.24 -10.33 11.99
C PRO A 120 15.81 -11.79 12.10
N VAL A 121 15.14 -12.34 11.07
CA VAL A 121 14.74 -13.75 11.04
C VAL A 121 15.97 -14.66 10.97
N THR A 122 16.96 -14.30 10.13
CA THR A 122 18.26 -14.98 10.02
C THR A 122 18.96 -15.05 11.38
N VAL A 123 18.99 -13.91 12.10
CA VAL A 123 19.60 -13.83 13.43
C VAL A 123 18.82 -14.67 14.44
N GLY A 124 17.49 -14.54 14.50
CA GLY A 124 16.64 -15.31 15.41
C GLY A 124 16.80 -16.81 15.20
N THR A 125 16.63 -17.30 13.98
CA THR A 125 16.82 -18.71 13.65
C THR A 125 18.26 -19.17 13.89
N GLY A 126 19.25 -18.31 13.60
CA GLY A 126 20.66 -18.61 13.83
C GLY A 126 21.02 -18.78 15.32
N LEU A 127 20.35 -18.06 16.20
CA LEU A 127 20.52 -18.20 17.66
C LEU A 127 19.88 -19.49 18.18
N SER A 128 18.69 -19.87 17.69
CA SER A 128 17.98 -21.07 18.18
C SER A 128 18.47 -22.38 17.54
N HIS A 129 18.90 -22.36 16.27
CA HIS A 129 19.21 -23.57 15.48
C HIS A 129 20.64 -23.61 14.92
N GLY A 130 21.43 -22.56 15.14
CA GLY A 130 22.82 -22.45 14.66
C GLY A 130 22.97 -21.57 13.42
N PRO A 131 24.15 -20.94 13.24
CA PRO A 131 24.35 -19.84 12.28
C PRO A 131 24.19 -20.26 10.82
N MET A 132 24.52 -21.52 10.47
CA MET A 132 24.35 -22.03 9.11
C MET A 132 22.87 -22.12 8.73
N LEU A 133 22.02 -22.68 9.60
CA LEU A 133 20.58 -22.75 9.34
C LEU A 133 19.95 -21.36 9.30
N GLY A 134 20.38 -20.45 10.18
CA GLY A 134 19.99 -19.04 10.10
C GLY A 134 20.31 -18.42 8.74
N LEU A 135 21.54 -18.60 8.24
CA LEU A 135 21.97 -18.09 6.93
C LEU A 135 21.17 -18.70 5.77
N LEU A 136 20.91 -20.00 5.78
CA LEU A 136 20.10 -20.67 4.77
C LEU A 136 18.66 -20.12 4.76
N VAL A 137 18.04 -19.97 5.93
CA VAL A 137 16.71 -19.34 6.06
C VAL A 137 16.71 -17.91 5.52
N GLY A 138 17.72 -17.11 5.89
CA GLY A 138 17.88 -15.75 5.38
C GLY A 138 17.98 -15.68 3.86
N LEU A 139 18.84 -16.51 3.26
CA LEU A 139 19.02 -16.58 1.81
C LEU A 139 17.75 -17.04 1.10
N GLY A 140 17.02 -18.01 1.67
CA GLY A 140 15.74 -18.45 1.12
C GLY A 140 14.67 -17.35 1.14
N ILE A 141 14.54 -16.62 2.25
CA ILE A 141 13.62 -15.46 2.33
C ILE A 141 13.99 -14.41 1.27
N VAL A 142 15.27 -14.07 1.12
CA VAL A 142 15.74 -13.14 0.09
C VAL A 142 15.42 -13.66 -1.32
N GLY A 143 15.67 -14.94 -1.57
CA GLY A 143 15.36 -15.63 -2.83
C GLY A 143 13.88 -15.58 -3.18
N ALA A 144 12.99 -15.96 -2.26
CA ALA A 144 11.54 -15.90 -2.42
C ALA A 144 11.04 -14.49 -2.75
N THR A 145 11.58 -13.50 -2.03
CA THR A 145 11.24 -12.08 -2.21
C THR A 145 11.66 -11.58 -3.58
N ALA A 146 12.91 -11.86 -3.97
CA ALA A 146 13.45 -11.45 -5.27
C ALA A 146 12.73 -12.14 -6.43
N TRP A 147 12.47 -13.44 -6.31
CA TRP A 147 11.72 -14.21 -7.28
C TRP A 147 10.33 -13.63 -7.51
N THR A 148 9.59 -13.36 -6.43
CA THR A 148 8.25 -12.78 -6.49
C THR A 148 8.28 -11.39 -7.12
N ALA A 149 9.23 -10.54 -6.72
CA ALA A 149 9.39 -9.22 -7.31
C ALA A 149 9.62 -9.29 -8.83
N LEU A 150 10.47 -10.21 -9.29
CA LEU A 150 10.74 -10.43 -10.71
C LEU A 150 9.50 -10.95 -11.46
N LEU A 151 8.78 -11.91 -10.88
CA LEU A 151 7.54 -12.42 -11.45
C LEU A 151 6.50 -11.31 -11.62
N ILE A 152 6.27 -10.51 -10.58
CA ILE A 152 5.33 -9.37 -10.61
C ILE A 152 5.73 -8.38 -11.71
N LEU A 153 7.00 -8.02 -11.78
CA LEU A 153 7.52 -7.12 -12.80
C LEU A 153 7.33 -7.72 -14.20
N ALA A 154 7.62 -9.01 -14.39
CA ALA A 154 7.46 -9.69 -15.67
C ALA A 154 6.00 -9.72 -16.12
N VAL A 155 5.06 -10.03 -15.22
CA VAL A 155 3.62 -10.04 -15.50
C VAL A 155 3.11 -8.65 -15.88
N LEU A 156 3.37 -7.64 -15.05
CA LEU A 156 2.91 -6.27 -15.30
C LEU A 156 3.54 -5.67 -16.57
N TRP A 157 4.80 -6.00 -16.83
CA TRP A 157 5.46 -5.62 -18.07
C TRP A 157 4.83 -6.32 -19.27
N GLY A 158 4.64 -7.64 -19.21
CA GLY A 158 4.03 -8.45 -20.25
C GLY A 158 2.68 -7.88 -20.67
N LEU A 159 1.82 -7.55 -19.70
CA LEU A 159 0.55 -6.86 -19.92
C LEU A 159 0.72 -5.49 -20.60
N THR A 160 1.76 -4.74 -20.23
CA THR A 160 2.05 -3.44 -20.83
C THR A 160 2.45 -3.55 -22.30
N LEU A 161 3.10 -4.65 -22.69
CA LEU A 161 3.49 -4.92 -24.06
C LEU A 161 2.38 -5.56 -24.90
N SER A 162 1.52 -6.39 -24.31
CA SER A 162 0.49 -7.13 -25.05
C SER A 162 -0.77 -6.31 -25.30
N LEU A 163 -1.14 -5.43 -24.38
CA LEU A 163 -2.44 -4.76 -24.43
C LEU A 163 -2.43 -3.46 -25.25
N PRO A 164 -3.56 -3.12 -25.91
CA PRO A 164 -3.73 -1.83 -26.56
C PRO A 164 -3.77 -0.70 -25.52
N VAL A 165 -3.28 0.49 -25.91
CA VAL A 165 -3.16 1.67 -25.04
C VAL A 165 -4.48 2.06 -24.36
N THR A 166 -5.61 1.80 -25.03
CA THR A 166 -6.96 2.06 -24.52
C THR A 166 -7.34 1.18 -23.33
N ALA A 167 -7.00 -0.12 -23.38
CA ALA A 167 -7.31 -1.09 -22.32
C ALA A 167 -6.23 -1.13 -21.24
N LEU A 168 -5.00 -0.75 -21.59
CA LEU A 168 -3.82 -0.87 -20.74
C LEU A 168 -4.02 -0.30 -19.33
N ARG A 169 -4.66 0.87 -19.21
CA ARG A 169 -4.84 1.55 -17.92
C ARG A 169 -5.75 0.76 -16.97
N MET A 170 -6.86 0.24 -17.49
CA MET A 170 -7.81 -0.54 -16.71
C MET A 170 -7.19 -1.90 -16.37
N ALA A 171 -6.61 -2.57 -17.36
CA ALA A 171 -5.98 -3.86 -17.18
C ALA A 171 -4.81 -3.82 -16.18
N LEU A 172 -3.95 -2.79 -16.21
CA LEU A 172 -2.89 -2.66 -15.20
C LEU A 172 -3.46 -2.43 -13.81
N SER A 173 -4.48 -1.60 -13.66
CA SER A 173 -5.11 -1.38 -12.34
C SER A 173 -5.71 -2.68 -11.81
N VAL A 174 -6.48 -3.38 -12.64
CA VAL A 174 -7.13 -4.65 -12.29
C VAL A 174 -6.09 -5.72 -12.00
N ALA A 175 -5.07 -5.89 -12.85
CA ALA A 175 -4.02 -6.87 -12.67
C ALA A 175 -3.22 -6.65 -11.39
N ARG A 176 -2.91 -5.39 -11.05
CA ARG A 176 -2.22 -5.06 -9.79
C ARG A 176 -3.06 -5.41 -8.57
N THR A 177 -4.33 -5.03 -8.58
CA THR A 177 -5.27 -5.38 -7.52
C THR A 177 -5.42 -6.89 -7.40
N ALA A 178 -5.63 -7.59 -8.52
CA ALA A 178 -5.78 -9.04 -8.57
C ALA A 178 -4.53 -9.76 -8.09
N LEU A 179 -3.33 -9.27 -8.44
CA LEU A 179 -2.07 -9.87 -8.04
C LEU A 179 -1.80 -9.70 -6.54
N ILE A 180 -2.06 -8.51 -5.99
CA ILE A 180 -1.99 -8.29 -4.54
C ILE A 180 -3.00 -9.18 -3.82
N ALA A 181 -4.26 -9.19 -4.29
CA ALA A 181 -5.32 -10.00 -3.69
C ALA A 181 -4.97 -11.50 -3.74
N ALA A 182 -4.51 -12.00 -4.88
CA ALA A 182 -4.12 -13.40 -5.05
C ALA A 182 -2.94 -13.78 -4.14
N LEU A 183 -1.94 -12.91 -3.96
CA LEU A 183 -0.81 -13.18 -3.07
C LEU A 183 -1.20 -13.10 -1.59
N VAL A 184 -2.05 -12.15 -1.20
CA VAL A 184 -2.55 -12.05 0.18
C VAL A 184 -3.46 -13.22 0.52
N LEU A 185 -4.45 -13.51 -0.32
CA LEU A 185 -5.35 -14.66 -0.14
C LEU A 185 -4.57 -15.96 -0.22
N GLY A 186 -3.62 -16.07 -1.14
CA GLY A 186 -2.75 -17.22 -1.26
C GLY A 186 -1.98 -17.47 0.04
N PHE A 187 -1.34 -16.44 0.59
CA PHE A 187 -0.67 -16.55 1.89
C PHE A 187 -1.60 -17.02 3.02
N GLN A 188 -2.79 -16.45 3.10
CA GLN A 188 -3.77 -16.81 4.13
C GLN A 188 -4.29 -18.24 3.96
N LEU A 189 -4.55 -18.68 2.71
CA LEU A 189 -4.97 -20.04 2.40
C LEU A 189 -3.90 -21.07 2.76
N VAL A 190 -2.64 -20.78 2.42
CA VAL A 190 -1.56 -21.70 2.80
C VAL A 190 -1.42 -21.75 4.33
N GLY A 191 -1.58 -20.63 5.03
CA GLY A 191 -1.57 -20.63 6.50
C GLY A 191 -2.75 -21.36 7.17
N ALA A 192 -3.85 -21.59 6.46
CA ALA A 192 -5.05 -22.23 7.01
C ALA A 192 -5.08 -23.76 6.84
N SER A 193 -4.34 -24.31 5.87
CA SER A 193 -4.26 -25.76 5.68
C SER A 193 -3.22 -26.38 6.60
N ASP A 194 -3.54 -27.47 7.31
CA ASP A 194 -2.51 -28.28 8.01
C ASP A 194 -1.50 -28.88 7.01
N GLU A 195 -1.92 -29.04 5.75
CA GLU A 195 -1.08 -29.36 4.60
C GLU A 195 -0.35 -28.12 4.02
N ALA A 196 -0.19 -27.03 4.77
CA ALA A 196 0.50 -25.80 4.34
C ALA A 196 1.87 -26.07 3.70
N LEU A 197 2.60 -27.04 4.27
CA LEU A 197 3.89 -27.50 3.78
C LEU A 197 3.79 -28.23 2.42
N ALA A 198 2.61 -28.71 2.04
CA ALA A 198 2.36 -29.35 0.77
C ALA A 198 1.90 -28.39 -0.34
N ALA A 199 1.75 -27.08 -0.10
CA ALA A 199 1.25 -26.12 -1.10
C ALA A 199 2.19 -26.01 -2.32
N PRO A 200 1.94 -26.76 -3.41
CA PRO A 200 2.95 -26.99 -4.45
C PRO A 200 3.09 -25.78 -5.39
N TRP A 201 2.32 -24.72 -5.17
CA TRP A 201 2.31 -23.49 -5.96
C TRP A 201 2.92 -22.30 -5.21
N TRP A 202 3.31 -22.46 -3.94
CA TRP A 202 3.80 -21.35 -3.12
C TRP A 202 5.32 -21.37 -2.91
N PRO A 203 6.07 -20.32 -3.31
CA PRO A 203 7.53 -20.33 -3.23
C PRO A 203 8.09 -20.48 -1.82
N GLY A 204 7.37 -20.01 -0.80
CA GLY A 204 7.76 -20.21 0.60
C GLY A 204 7.76 -21.69 1.01
N ALA A 205 6.80 -22.47 0.51
CA ALA A 205 6.72 -23.91 0.78
C ALA A 205 7.85 -24.67 0.06
N TRP A 206 8.11 -24.32 -1.20
CA TRP A 206 9.20 -24.95 -1.99
C TRP A 206 10.56 -24.85 -1.32
N LEU A 207 10.86 -23.69 -0.72
CA LEU A 207 12.12 -23.44 -0.03
C LEU A 207 12.16 -24.10 1.35
N ALA A 208 11.04 -24.18 2.05
CA ALA A 208 10.95 -24.90 3.32
C ALA A 208 11.15 -26.42 3.12
N ASP A 209 10.49 -27.02 2.12
CA ASP A 209 10.67 -28.42 1.77
C ASP A 209 12.11 -28.73 1.34
N ALA A 210 12.72 -27.84 0.55
CA ALA A 210 14.12 -27.98 0.15
C ALA A 210 15.08 -27.93 1.35
N LEU A 211 14.77 -27.11 2.37
CA LEU A 211 15.53 -27.04 3.62
C LEU A 211 15.43 -28.35 4.41
N ASP A 212 14.27 -29.02 4.37
CA ASP A 212 14.04 -30.34 4.96
C ASP A 212 14.59 -31.50 4.11
N GLY A 213 15.31 -31.20 3.01
CA GLY A 213 15.90 -32.20 2.13
C GLY A 213 14.89 -32.93 1.23
N ARG A 214 13.65 -32.42 1.14
CA ARG A 214 12.62 -33.00 0.27
C ARG A 214 12.76 -32.43 -1.14
N PRO A 215 12.94 -33.27 -2.18
CA PRO A 215 12.98 -32.78 -3.55
C PRO A 215 11.60 -32.28 -3.95
N THR A 216 11.51 -31.01 -4.33
CA THR A 216 10.26 -30.42 -4.83
C THR A 216 10.39 -29.98 -6.26
N TRP A 217 9.36 -30.27 -7.06
CA TRP A 217 9.17 -29.64 -8.37
C TRP A 217 9.19 -28.11 -8.28
N GLY A 218 8.74 -27.57 -7.14
CA GLY A 218 8.79 -26.15 -6.83
C GLY A 218 10.18 -25.54 -6.90
N LEU A 219 11.22 -26.21 -6.38
CA LEU A 219 12.60 -25.72 -6.48
C LEU A 219 13.07 -25.66 -7.93
N ALA A 220 12.75 -26.68 -8.74
CA ALA A 220 13.07 -26.70 -10.16
C ALA A 220 12.34 -25.58 -10.92
N VAL A 221 11.07 -25.34 -10.60
CA VAL A 221 10.31 -24.21 -11.13
C VAL A 221 10.93 -22.88 -10.74
N LEU A 222 11.33 -22.70 -9.47
CA LEU A 222 11.96 -21.48 -8.97
C LEU A 222 13.27 -21.19 -9.70
N VAL A 223 14.17 -22.17 -9.79
CA VAL A 223 15.46 -22.02 -10.49
C VAL A 223 15.25 -21.80 -11.99
N GLY A 224 14.43 -22.62 -12.63
CA GLY A 224 14.15 -22.50 -14.06
C GLY A 224 13.53 -21.15 -14.44
N SER A 225 12.59 -20.65 -13.63
CA SER A 225 11.98 -19.34 -13.84
C SER A 225 12.92 -18.18 -13.51
N LEU A 226 13.86 -18.30 -12.54
CA LEU A 226 14.91 -17.30 -12.35
C LEU A 226 15.80 -17.15 -13.59
N VAL A 227 16.18 -18.27 -14.22
CA VAL A 227 16.94 -18.26 -15.48
C VAL A 227 16.10 -17.63 -16.59
N ALA A 228 14.83 -18.02 -16.71
CA ALA A 228 13.92 -17.43 -17.69
C ALA A 228 13.76 -15.91 -17.48
N PHE A 229 13.61 -15.45 -16.23
CA PHE A 229 13.57 -14.03 -15.89
C PHE A 229 14.89 -13.35 -16.24
N ALA A 230 16.04 -13.95 -15.92
CA ALA A 230 17.33 -13.39 -16.29
C ALA A 230 17.40 -13.14 -17.81
N VAL A 231 17.01 -14.12 -18.62
CA VAL A 231 16.95 -13.98 -20.09
C VAL A 231 15.95 -12.90 -20.53
N VAL A 232 14.73 -12.91 -19.98
CA VAL A 232 13.68 -11.94 -20.34
C VAL A 232 14.10 -10.50 -20.01
N PHE A 233 14.63 -10.26 -18.81
CA PHE A 233 15.05 -8.95 -18.34
C PHE A 233 16.34 -8.46 -19.02
N THR A 234 17.25 -9.36 -19.43
CA THR A 234 18.53 -8.95 -20.05
C THR A 234 18.51 -8.90 -21.58
N ALA A 235 17.70 -9.73 -22.24
CA ALA A 235 17.67 -9.82 -23.70
C ALA A 235 16.39 -9.23 -24.32
N VAL A 236 15.21 -9.59 -23.78
CA VAL A 236 13.92 -9.23 -24.42
C VAL A 236 13.51 -7.81 -24.06
N PHE A 237 13.47 -7.48 -22.77
CA PHE A 237 12.93 -6.21 -22.27
C PHE A 237 13.70 -4.96 -22.70
N PRO A 238 15.05 -4.93 -22.76
CA PRO A 238 15.76 -3.73 -23.17
C PRO A 238 15.37 -3.26 -24.58
N THR A 239 15.08 -4.20 -25.49
CA THR A 239 14.71 -3.89 -26.89
C THR A 239 13.31 -3.29 -27.03
N ARG A 240 12.44 -3.46 -26.02
CA ARG A 240 11.06 -2.99 -26.05
C ARG A 240 10.78 -1.87 -25.05
N TYR A 241 11.77 -1.46 -24.26
CA TYR A 241 11.59 -0.50 -23.17
C TYR A 241 11.04 0.87 -23.64
N PHE A 242 11.57 1.44 -24.72
CA PHE A 242 11.04 2.73 -25.22
C PHE A 242 9.65 2.61 -25.83
N ARG A 243 9.28 1.44 -26.37
CA ARG A 243 7.91 1.16 -26.79
C ARG A 243 6.95 1.18 -25.61
N VAL A 244 7.36 0.62 -24.46
CA VAL A 244 6.60 0.69 -23.20
C VAL A 244 6.43 2.14 -22.77
N LEU A 245 7.52 2.91 -22.72
CA LEU A 245 7.48 4.32 -22.30
C LEU A 245 6.58 5.17 -23.20
N ARG A 246 6.69 5.02 -24.53
CA ARG A 246 5.84 5.74 -25.50
C ARG A 246 4.37 5.37 -25.31
N ARG A 247 4.03 4.09 -25.19
CA ARG A 247 2.66 3.64 -24.94
C ARG A 247 2.08 4.19 -23.63
N LEU A 248 2.88 4.22 -22.57
CA LEU A 248 2.48 4.83 -21.31
C LEU A 248 2.26 6.35 -21.46
N ALA A 249 3.13 7.03 -22.21
CA ALA A 249 3.01 8.48 -22.47
C ALA A 249 1.81 8.83 -23.37
N ASP A 250 1.53 8.05 -24.41
CA ASP A 250 0.41 8.28 -25.33
C ASP A 250 -0.94 8.01 -24.65
N GLY A 251 -0.98 7.02 -23.74
CA GLY A 251 -2.12 6.80 -22.86
C GLY A 251 -2.45 8.03 -22.02
N LEU A 252 -1.45 8.79 -21.57
CA LEU A 252 -1.68 10.03 -20.81
C LEU A 252 -2.28 11.14 -21.68
N ARG A 253 -1.81 11.32 -22.92
CA ARG A 253 -2.27 12.39 -23.83
C ARG A 253 -3.72 12.22 -24.25
N THR A 254 -4.14 10.99 -24.54
CA THR A 254 -5.52 10.69 -24.97
C THR A 254 -6.55 10.86 -23.85
N GLN A 255 -6.14 10.75 -22.58
CA GLN A 255 -7.03 10.90 -21.43
C GLN A 255 -7.48 12.32 -21.13
N GLY A 256 -6.66 13.35 -21.38
CA GLY A 256 -7.00 14.74 -21.11
C GLY A 256 -8.31 15.20 -21.80
N LYS A 257 -8.75 14.49 -22.84
CA LYS A 257 -9.97 14.77 -23.59
C LYS A 257 -11.24 14.08 -23.05
N ARG A 258 -11.16 13.02 -22.23
CA ARG A 258 -12.33 12.19 -21.84
C ARG A 258 -12.90 12.41 -20.42
N SER A 259 -12.25 13.15 -19.51
CA SER A 259 -12.64 13.13 -18.08
C SER A 259 -13.81 14.05 -17.66
N ARG A 260 -14.68 14.51 -18.56
CA ARG A 260 -15.84 15.36 -18.20
C ARG A 260 -17.04 14.59 -17.62
N ILE A 261 -17.21 13.31 -17.96
CA ILE A 261 -18.49 12.59 -17.72
C ILE A 261 -18.61 11.98 -16.31
N GLY A 262 -17.49 11.75 -15.61
CA GLY A 262 -17.49 11.14 -14.25
C GLY A 262 -17.62 12.11 -13.06
N ARG A 263 -17.81 13.42 -13.32
CA ARG A 263 -17.66 14.48 -12.28
C ARG A 263 -18.97 14.87 -11.59
N GLN A 264 -20.08 14.24 -11.93
CA GLN A 264 -21.37 14.59 -11.33
C GLN A 264 -21.54 13.92 -9.97
N MET A 265 -21.85 14.74 -8.96
CA MET A 265 -22.16 14.26 -7.62
C MET A 265 -23.55 13.63 -7.60
N THR A 266 -23.66 12.44 -7.00
CA THR A 266 -24.97 11.79 -6.79
C THR A 266 -25.83 12.60 -5.81
N ALA A 267 -27.15 12.38 -5.82
CA ALA A 267 -28.05 13.05 -4.87
C ALA A 267 -27.62 12.91 -3.39
N PRO A 268 -27.27 11.71 -2.87
CA PRO A 268 -26.81 11.58 -1.48
C PRO A 268 -25.49 12.31 -1.21
N GLU A 269 -24.58 12.35 -2.18
CA GLU A 269 -23.32 13.11 -2.04
C GLU A 269 -23.57 14.62 -1.93
N ARG A 270 -24.52 15.15 -2.71
CA ARG A 270 -24.90 16.57 -2.62
C ARG A 270 -25.46 16.93 -1.25
N TRP A 271 -26.21 16.00 -0.64
CA TRP A 271 -26.75 16.17 0.71
C TRP A 271 -25.66 16.09 1.79
N ALA A 272 -24.72 15.15 1.66
CA ALA A 272 -23.60 14.99 2.60
C ALA A 272 -22.56 16.13 2.52
N VAL A 273 -22.49 16.82 1.36
CA VAL A 273 -21.54 17.91 1.09
C VAL A 273 -22.27 19.21 0.75
N ARG A 274 -22.91 19.80 1.78
CA ARG A 274 -23.73 21.02 1.63
C ARG A 274 -22.91 22.28 1.33
N ARG A 275 -21.78 22.49 2.00
CA ARG A 275 -20.98 23.72 1.87
C ARG A 275 -20.28 23.78 0.51
N GLY A 276 -20.45 24.89 -0.22
CA GLY A 276 -19.88 25.07 -1.57
C GLY A 276 -18.36 24.82 -1.65
N ALA A 277 -17.59 25.31 -0.68
CA ALA A 277 -16.14 25.10 -0.66
C ALA A 277 -15.74 23.63 -0.42
N VAL A 278 -16.42 22.93 0.49
CA VAL A 278 -16.21 21.49 0.72
C VAL A 278 -16.66 20.69 -0.51
N ARG A 279 -17.70 21.15 -1.21
CA ARG A 279 -18.20 20.54 -2.45
C ARG A 279 -17.20 20.65 -3.59
N ALA A 280 -16.59 21.82 -3.77
CA ALA A 280 -15.52 22.01 -4.74
C ALA A 280 -14.31 21.12 -4.43
N ALA A 281 -13.91 21.04 -3.15
CA ALA A 281 -12.84 20.15 -2.69
C ALA A 281 -13.16 18.66 -2.90
N TYR A 282 -14.41 18.25 -2.64
CA TYR A 282 -14.90 16.91 -2.93
C TYR A 282 -14.82 16.59 -4.43
N GLY A 283 -15.28 17.52 -5.28
CA GLY A 283 -15.19 17.40 -6.74
C GLY A 283 -13.73 17.29 -7.23
N PHE A 284 -12.82 18.06 -6.63
CA PHE A 284 -11.39 17.98 -6.90
C PHE A 284 -10.81 16.61 -6.51
N ALA A 285 -11.12 16.12 -5.32
CA ALA A 285 -10.61 14.83 -4.84
C ALA A 285 -11.17 13.64 -5.66
N THR A 286 -12.44 13.68 -6.04
CA THR A 286 -13.03 12.66 -6.92
C THR A 286 -12.40 12.67 -8.32
N ALA A 287 -12.07 13.85 -8.86
CA ALA A 287 -11.29 13.95 -10.08
C ALA A 287 -9.88 13.36 -9.89
N ALA A 288 -9.22 13.62 -8.77
CA ALA A 288 -7.93 13.00 -8.46
C ALA A 288 -8.03 11.46 -8.35
N PHE A 289 -9.08 10.90 -7.75
CA PHE A 289 -9.27 9.43 -7.69
C PHE A 289 -9.41 8.78 -9.06
N ALA A 290 -10.05 9.48 -10.01
CA ALA A 290 -10.28 8.99 -11.36
C ALA A 290 -9.07 9.19 -12.27
N ASP A 291 -8.43 10.35 -12.18
CA ASP A 291 -7.43 10.82 -13.15
C ASP A 291 -5.98 10.62 -12.64
N ASP A 292 -5.71 10.80 -11.35
CA ASP A 292 -4.38 10.57 -10.78
C ASP A 292 -4.09 9.07 -10.65
N ARG A 293 -3.06 8.64 -11.37
CA ARG A 293 -2.70 7.23 -11.48
C ARG A 293 -2.08 6.72 -10.19
N LEU A 294 -1.20 7.50 -9.56
CA LEU A 294 -0.56 7.12 -8.31
C LEU A 294 -1.60 6.95 -7.21
N VAL A 295 -2.55 7.88 -7.11
CA VAL A 295 -3.65 7.78 -6.16
C VAL A 295 -4.45 6.51 -6.42
N ARG A 296 -4.97 6.33 -7.64
CA ARG A 296 -5.83 5.19 -7.99
C ARG A 296 -5.13 3.83 -7.82
N GLY A 297 -3.86 3.76 -8.23
CA GLY A 297 -3.04 2.54 -8.16
C GLY A 297 -2.74 2.10 -6.73
N ARG A 298 -2.84 3.00 -5.75
CA ARG A 298 -2.69 2.70 -4.31
C ARG A 298 -4.03 2.59 -3.59
N LEU A 299 -5.01 3.41 -4.00
CA LEU A 299 -6.32 3.51 -3.40
C LEU A 299 -7.09 2.19 -3.48
N TRP A 300 -7.22 1.59 -4.67
CA TRP A 300 -8.05 0.41 -4.84
C TRP A 300 -7.48 -0.86 -4.22
N PRO A 301 -6.17 -1.19 -4.36
CA PRO A 301 -5.62 -2.34 -3.65
C PRO A 301 -5.76 -2.22 -2.13
N ALA A 302 -5.50 -1.03 -1.57
CA ALA A 302 -5.66 -0.81 -0.14
C ALA A 302 -7.13 -0.88 0.30
N ALA A 303 -8.07 -0.38 -0.51
CA ALA A 303 -9.49 -0.41 -0.18
C ALA A 303 -10.10 -1.82 -0.25
N LEU A 304 -9.64 -2.68 -1.16
CA LEU A 304 -10.22 -4.02 -1.33
C LEU A 304 -9.66 -5.06 -0.35
N LEU A 305 -8.52 -4.78 0.27
CA LEU A 305 -7.86 -5.69 1.21
C LEU A 305 -8.76 -6.11 2.40
N PRO A 306 -9.50 -5.19 3.08
CA PRO A 306 -10.42 -5.59 4.15
C PRO A 306 -11.55 -6.51 3.66
N ALA A 307 -12.10 -6.26 2.47
CA ALA A 307 -13.11 -7.16 1.90
C ALA A 307 -12.54 -8.55 1.58
N GLY A 308 -11.27 -8.62 1.14
CA GLY A 308 -10.55 -9.89 0.98
C GLY A 308 -10.41 -10.65 2.30
N PHE A 309 -10.11 -9.98 3.40
CA PHE A 309 -10.05 -10.61 4.73
C PHE A 309 -11.42 -11.04 5.25
N VAL A 310 -12.49 -10.29 4.95
CA VAL A 310 -13.86 -10.71 5.25
C VAL A 310 -14.22 -11.97 4.46
N ALA A 311 -13.93 -11.99 3.16
CA ALA A 311 -14.13 -13.18 2.33
C ALA A 311 -13.30 -14.37 2.83
N PHE A 312 -12.05 -14.14 3.27
CA PHE A 312 -11.23 -15.19 3.85
C PHE A 312 -11.80 -15.73 5.17
N GLY A 313 -12.22 -14.85 6.08
CA GLY A 313 -12.88 -15.28 7.31
C GLY A 313 -14.21 -16.00 7.04
N TRP A 314 -14.87 -15.69 5.92
CA TRP A 314 -16.02 -16.45 5.43
C TRP A 314 -15.66 -17.86 5.00
N PHE A 315 -14.64 -18.04 4.17
CA PHE A 315 -14.20 -19.36 3.74
C PHE A 315 -13.71 -20.25 4.89
N ASN A 316 -13.25 -19.66 5.99
CA ASN A 316 -12.73 -20.37 7.16
C ASN A 316 -13.69 -20.38 8.36
N ASP A 317 -14.96 -20.00 8.15
CA ASP A 317 -16.00 -20.01 9.18
C ASP A 317 -15.65 -19.26 10.48
N GLY A 318 -14.78 -18.23 10.44
CA GLY A 318 -14.29 -17.55 11.64
C GLY A 318 -14.75 -16.09 11.79
N LEU A 319 -15.88 -15.75 11.15
CA LEU A 319 -16.56 -14.44 11.25
C LEU A 319 -18.03 -14.58 11.66
N HIS A 320 -18.30 -15.34 12.73
CA HIS A 320 -19.62 -15.44 13.35
C HIS A 320 -20.01 -14.11 14.03
N SER A 321 -21.30 -13.94 14.33
CA SER A 321 -21.82 -12.72 14.95
C SER A 321 -21.22 -12.48 16.33
N LEU A 322 -20.84 -11.23 16.64
CA LEU A 322 -20.46 -10.84 18.01
C LEU A 322 -21.64 -10.36 18.85
N VAL A 323 -22.85 -10.34 18.29
CA VAL A 323 -24.03 -9.87 19.01
C VAL A 323 -24.31 -10.81 20.19
N GLY A 324 -24.40 -10.24 21.39
CA GLY A 324 -24.62 -10.97 22.64
C GLY A 324 -23.33 -11.35 23.38
N VAL A 325 -22.17 -11.40 22.72
CA VAL A 325 -20.90 -11.76 23.36
C VAL A 325 -20.52 -10.79 24.48
N GLY A 326 -20.87 -9.51 24.33
CA GLY A 326 -20.65 -8.48 25.35
C GLY A 326 -21.49 -8.61 26.61
N GLN A 327 -22.50 -9.50 26.67
CA GLN A 327 -23.36 -9.68 27.84
C GLN A 327 -22.62 -10.28 29.04
N TYR A 328 -21.58 -11.08 28.78
CA TYR A 328 -20.74 -11.70 29.80
C TYR A 328 -19.70 -10.74 30.41
N GLY A 329 -19.69 -9.47 29.99
CA GLY A 329 -18.71 -8.47 30.38
C GLY A 329 -17.52 -8.40 29.41
N ILE A 330 -16.77 -7.31 29.50
CA ILE A 330 -15.73 -6.96 28.51
C ILE A 330 -14.59 -7.98 28.50
N ALA A 331 -14.08 -8.35 29.68
CA ALA A 331 -12.94 -9.26 29.79
C ALA A 331 -13.30 -10.69 29.35
N ALA A 332 -14.42 -11.22 29.82
CA ALA A 332 -14.90 -12.54 29.44
C ALA A 332 -15.27 -12.60 27.95
N GLY A 333 -15.95 -11.57 27.44
CA GLY A 333 -16.27 -11.47 26.01
C GLY A 333 -15.03 -11.39 25.13
N ALA A 334 -14.01 -10.60 25.51
CA ALA A 334 -12.74 -10.53 24.79
C ALA A 334 -12.02 -11.88 24.75
N LEU A 335 -11.97 -12.58 25.88
CA LEU A 335 -11.37 -13.92 25.94
C LEU A 335 -12.17 -14.91 25.08
N ALA A 336 -13.50 -14.88 25.16
CA ALA A 336 -14.37 -15.73 24.36
C ALA A 336 -14.14 -15.53 22.85
N VAL A 337 -14.05 -14.27 22.38
CA VAL A 337 -13.79 -13.97 20.97
C VAL A 337 -12.42 -14.47 20.50
N LEU A 338 -11.42 -14.43 21.37
CA LEU A 338 -10.07 -14.88 21.03
C LEU A 338 -9.90 -16.39 21.10
N GLN A 339 -10.69 -17.08 21.91
CA GLN A 339 -10.65 -18.54 22.06
C GLN A 339 -11.57 -19.26 21.08
N ASP A 340 -12.66 -18.62 20.65
CA ASP A 340 -13.60 -19.19 19.72
C ASP A 340 -13.09 -19.09 18.27
N PRO A 341 -12.84 -20.23 17.60
CA PRO A 341 -12.43 -20.24 16.20
C PRO A 341 -13.43 -19.53 15.28
N GLY A 342 -14.71 -19.50 15.67
CA GLY A 342 -15.80 -18.85 14.96
C GLY A 342 -15.70 -17.32 14.95
N THR A 343 -14.93 -16.69 15.83
CA THR A 343 -14.89 -15.22 15.96
C THR A 343 -13.48 -14.62 15.95
N GLN A 344 -12.43 -15.44 15.91
CA GLN A 344 -11.03 -15.01 15.91
C GLN A 344 -10.66 -14.04 14.77
N PHE A 345 -11.30 -14.11 13.59
CA PHE A 345 -10.94 -13.23 12.46
C PHE A 345 -11.42 -11.79 12.61
N HIS A 346 -12.29 -11.48 13.59
CA HIS A 346 -12.71 -10.08 13.83
C HIS A 346 -11.51 -9.19 14.15
N LEU A 347 -10.54 -9.67 14.94
CA LEU A 347 -9.32 -8.92 15.22
C LEU A 347 -8.51 -8.65 13.94
N SER A 348 -8.31 -9.68 13.13
CA SER A 348 -7.57 -9.59 11.87
C SER A 348 -8.21 -8.59 10.91
N VAL A 349 -9.54 -8.63 10.77
CA VAL A 349 -10.29 -7.68 9.94
C VAL A 349 -10.13 -6.25 10.47
N LEU A 350 -10.20 -6.03 11.79
CA LEU A 350 -10.02 -4.70 12.38
C LEU A 350 -8.61 -4.14 12.19
N VAL A 351 -7.57 -4.96 12.41
CA VAL A 351 -6.16 -4.56 12.17
C VAL A 351 -5.99 -4.13 10.72
N VAL A 352 -6.43 -4.98 9.79
CA VAL A 352 -6.37 -4.71 8.35
C VAL A 352 -7.15 -3.46 7.98
N LEU A 353 -8.37 -3.30 8.49
CA LEU A 353 -9.21 -2.14 8.20
C LEU A 353 -8.54 -0.83 8.64
N LEU A 354 -8.01 -0.78 9.86
CA LEU A 354 -7.33 0.41 10.39
C LEU A 354 -6.05 0.72 9.60
N PHE A 355 -5.25 -0.29 9.29
CA PHE A 355 -4.07 -0.16 8.43
C PHE A 355 -4.43 0.39 7.04
N CYS A 356 -5.47 -0.16 6.41
CA CYS A 356 -5.95 0.28 5.11
C CYS A 356 -6.48 1.71 5.16
N VAL A 357 -7.25 2.09 6.18
CA VAL A 357 -7.74 3.45 6.37
C VAL A 357 -6.59 4.45 6.46
N GLN A 358 -5.56 4.15 7.26
CA GLN A 358 -4.39 5.02 7.38
C GLN A 358 -3.62 5.11 6.06
N THR A 359 -3.42 3.98 5.37
CA THR A 359 -2.78 3.92 4.04
C THR A 359 -3.57 4.72 2.99
N LEU A 360 -4.90 4.67 3.04
CA LEU A 360 -5.77 5.46 2.16
C LEU A 360 -5.61 6.95 2.43
N VAL A 361 -5.62 7.38 3.70
CA VAL A 361 -5.38 8.79 4.07
C VAL A 361 -3.99 9.25 3.63
N GLN A 362 -2.97 8.41 3.79
CA GLN A 362 -1.62 8.69 3.31
C GLN A 362 -1.59 8.81 1.78
N THR A 363 -2.31 7.95 1.06
CA THR A 363 -2.45 8.01 -0.39
C THR A 363 -3.10 9.32 -0.83
N LEU A 364 -4.07 9.85 -0.06
CA LEU A 364 -4.64 11.18 -0.32
C LEU A 364 -3.62 12.31 -0.23
N GLN A 365 -2.47 12.13 0.45
CA GLN A 365 -1.43 13.14 0.53
C GLN A 365 -0.53 13.15 -0.70
N MET A 366 -0.54 12.08 -1.50
CA MET A 366 0.37 11.87 -2.61
C MET A 366 -0.30 12.16 -3.96
N SER A 367 0.45 12.69 -4.92
CA SER A 367 -0.03 12.92 -6.28
C SER A 367 1.12 12.89 -7.28
N ASP A 368 0.83 12.45 -8.50
CA ASP A 368 1.73 12.60 -9.66
C ASP A 368 1.89 14.08 -10.07
N HIS A 369 1.00 14.95 -9.62
CA HIS A 369 0.97 16.39 -9.93
C HIS A 369 1.33 17.25 -8.71
N ALA A 370 2.12 16.71 -7.78
CA ALA A 370 2.52 17.41 -6.56
C ALA A 370 3.28 18.73 -6.83
N GLU A 371 3.88 18.90 -8.01
CA GLU A 371 4.46 20.17 -8.48
C GLU A 371 3.43 21.31 -8.52
N ALA A 372 2.16 21.00 -8.82
CA ALA A 372 1.06 21.97 -8.81
C ALA A 372 0.54 22.27 -7.39
N SER A 373 1.19 21.74 -6.33
CA SER A 373 0.77 21.98 -4.94
C SER A 373 0.84 23.44 -4.50
N TRP A 374 1.60 24.29 -5.22
CA TRP A 374 1.63 25.74 -4.99
C TRP A 374 0.24 26.39 -5.09
N VAL A 375 -0.67 25.81 -5.88
CA VAL A 375 -2.07 26.29 -6.00
C VAL A 375 -2.79 26.24 -4.66
N PHE A 376 -2.44 25.31 -3.76
CA PHE A 376 -3.02 25.30 -2.42
C PHE A 376 -2.55 26.48 -1.57
N GLY A 377 -1.41 27.09 -1.89
CA GLY A 377 -0.90 28.30 -1.25
C GLY A 377 -1.59 29.57 -1.71
N THR A 378 -2.21 29.57 -2.90
CA THR A 378 -2.99 30.72 -3.40
C THR A 378 -4.45 30.68 -2.90
N LEU A 379 -4.84 29.62 -2.21
CA LEU A 379 -6.15 29.51 -1.59
C LEU A 379 -6.19 30.31 -0.28
N PRO A 380 -7.25 31.10 -0.02
CA PRO A 380 -7.46 31.78 1.26
C PRO A 380 -7.21 30.88 2.49
N ASP A 381 -6.60 31.45 3.55
CA ASP A 381 -5.97 30.74 4.69
C ASP A 381 -6.77 29.60 5.36
N ALA A 382 -8.11 29.63 5.33
CA ALA A 382 -8.96 28.57 5.90
C ALA A 382 -9.18 27.35 4.97
N ARG A 383 -8.70 27.40 3.71
CA ARG A 383 -9.04 26.41 2.69
C ARG A 383 -8.26 25.09 2.72
N PRO A 384 -7.01 24.95 3.19
CA PRO A 384 -6.31 23.66 3.15
C PRO A 384 -7.07 22.56 3.92
N ARG A 385 -7.68 22.92 5.06
CA ARG A 385 -8.51 22.01 5.85
C ARG A 385 -9.85 21.72 5.20
N VAL A 386 -10.45 22.71 4.54
CA VAL A 386 -11.66 22.50 3.73
C VAL A 386 -11.37 21.52 2.60
N VAL A 387 -10.20 21.64 1.96
CA VAL A 387 -9.74 20.71 0.93
C VAL A 387 -9.54 19.31 1.52
N GLN A 388 -8.87 19.20 2.67
CA GLN A 388 -8.71 17.92 3.39
C GLN A 388 -10.06 17.29 3.72
N VAL A 389 -11.00 18.03 4.31
CA VAL A 389 -12.33 17.52 4.69
C VAL A 389 -13.12 17.10 3.45
N GLY A 390 -13.04 17.85 2.35
CA GLY A 390 -13.65 17.48 1.07
C GLY A 390 -13.07 16.18 0.51
N ALA A 391 -11.74 16.03 0.53
CA ALA A 391 -11.06 14.82 0.08
C ALA A 391 -11.42 13.59 0.94
N GLN A 392 -11.56 13.76 2.24
CA GLN A 392 -12.00 12.70 3.14
C GLN A 392 -13.46 12.33 2.95
N LYS A 393 -14.35 13.29 2.69
CA LYS A 393 -15.74 13.00 2.34
C LYS A 393 -15.80 12.25 1.01
N ALA A 394 -14.94 12.58 0.04
CA ALA A 394 -14.81 11.81 -1.18
C ALA A 394 -14.34 10.38 -0.90
N LEU A 395 -13.31 10.18 -0.07
CA LEU A 395 -12.85 8.87 0.35
C LEU A 395 -13.97 8.06 1.02
N ALA A 396 -14.71 8.68 1.95
CA ALA A 396 -15.80 8.04 2.66
C ALA A 396 -16.92 7.57 1.70
N TRP A 397 -17.39 8.43 0.81
CA TRP A 397 -18.55 8.13 -0.04
C TRP A 397 -18.24 7.33 -1.30
N ARG A 398 -17.06 7.50 -1.90
CA ARG A 398 -16.71 6.86 -3.18
C ARG A 398 -15.89 5.59 -3.02
N VAL A 399 -15.28 5.37 -1.85
CA VAL A 399 -14.39 4.24 -1.60
C VAL A 399 -14.88 3.43 -0.42
N LEU A 400 -14.93 4.02 0.78
CA LEU A 400 -15.25 3.28 1.99
C LEU A 400 -16.72 2.81 2.01
N PHE A 401 -17.67 3.65 1.63
CA PHE A 401 -19.09 3.29 1.68
C PHE A 401 -19.42 2.12 0.73
N PRO A 402 -19.09 2.16 -0.58
CA PRO A 402 -19.33 1.01 -1.46
C PRO A 402 -18.61 -0.26 -1.01
N LEU A 403 -17.40 -0.13 -0.48
CA LEU A 403 -16.65 -1.25 0.11
C LEU A 403 -17.43 -1.89 1.27
N HIS A 404 -17.93 -1.08 2.21
CA HIS A 404 -18.64 -1.61 3.37
C HIS A 404 -20.04 -2.13 3.03
N VAL A 405 -20.67 -1.63 1.96
CA VAL A 405 -21.87 -2.27 1.39
C VAL A 405 -21.53 -3.68 0.89
N GLY A 406 -20.42 -3.83 0.17
CA GLY A 406 -19.93 -5.16 -0.26
C GLY A 406 -19.61 -6.08 0.92
N ILE A 407 -18.95 -5.56 1.96
CA ILE A 407 -18.69 -6.29 3.20
C ILE A 407 -19.99 -6.70 3.89
N ALA A 408 -20.99 -5.82 3.96
CA ALA A 408 -22.30 -6.15 4.53
C ALA A 408 -22.95 -7.33 3.80
N VAL A 409 -22.94 -7.31 2.46
CA VAL A 409 -23.46 -8.42 1.64
C VAL A 409 -22.73 -9.72 1.96
N LEU A 410 -21.39 -9.70 2.02
CA LEU A 410 -20.61 -10.89 2.38
C LEU A 410 -20.94 -11.41 3.78
N LEU A 411 -21.03 -10.52 4.77
CA LEU A 411 -21.37 -10.91 6.15
C LEU A 411 -22.80 -11.49 6.24
N THR A 412 -23.76 -10.97 5.48
CA THR A 412 -25.13 -11.53 5.48
C THR A 412 -25.22 -12.96 4.95
N LEU A 413 -24.17 -13.47 4.30
CA LEU A 413 -24.07 -14.87 3.90
C LEU A 413 -23.64 -15.79 5.06
N MET A 414 -23.10 -15.23 6.14
CA MET A 414 -22.54 -15.98 7.28
C MET A 414 -23.36 -15.88 8.55
N MET A 415 -23.99 -14.74 8.77
CA MET A 415 -24.70 -14.43 10.00
C MET A 415 -26.05 -13.82 9.66
N PRO A 416 -26.99 -13.73 10.64
CA PRO A 416 -28.26 -13.06 10.42
C PRO A 416 -28.08 -11.69 9.76
N ALA A 417 -28.91 -11.38 8.77
CA ALA A 417 -28.71 -10.20 7.92
C ALA A 417 -28.61 -8.89 8.73
N ALA A 418 -29.39 -8.78 9.81
CA ALA A 418 -29.32 -7.64 10.73
C ALA A 418 -27.94 -7.49 11.37
N ASP A 419 -27.35 -8.57 11.86
CA ASP A 419 -26.04 -8.59 12.51
C ASP A 419 -24.94 -8.23 11.51
N GLY A 420 -24.98 -8.83 10.30
CA GLY A 420 -24.00 -8.55 9.24
C GLY A 420 -24.01 -7.07 8.81
N VAL A 421 -25.19 -6.48 8.67
CA VAL A 421 -25.35 -5.05 8.37
C VAL A 421 -24.83 -4.17 9.51
N VAL A 422 -25.11 -4.54 10.76
CA VAL A 422 -24.65 -3.78 11.94
C VAL A 422 -23.13 -3.84 12.09
N HIS A 423 -22.51 -5.01 11.88
CA HIS A 423 -21.05 -5.17 11.81
C HIS A 423 -20.42 -4.27 10.74
N ALA A 424 -20.92 -4.34 9.50
CA ALA A 424 -20.39 -3.53 8.41
C ALA A 424 -20.59 -2.02 8.64
N ALA A 425 -21.73 -1.61 9.20
CA ALA A 425 -22.00 -0.22 9.53
C ALA A 425 -21.09 0.30 10.65
N PHE A 426 -20.85 -0.51 11.68
CA PHE A 426 -19.91 -0.20 12.76
C PHE A 426 -18.48 -0.01 12.21
N TRP A 427 -17.99 -0.96 11.41
CA TRP A 427 -16.68 -0.86 10.77
C TRP A 427 -16.57 0.35 9.84
N PHE A 428 -17.63 0.68 9.10
CA PHE A 428 -17.67 1.90 8.28
C PHE A 428 -17.54 3.15 9.14
N ALA A 429 -18.27 3.23 10.26
CA ALA A 429 -18.21 4.36 11.18
C ALA A 429 -16.81 4.55 11.78
N VAL A 430 -16.20 3.45 12.22
CA VAL A 430 -14.80 3.43 12.67
C VAL A 430 -13.87 3.89 11.56
N ALA A 431 -13.99 3.36 10.35
CA ALA A 431 -13.11 3.71 9.24
C ALA A 431 -13.19 5.20 8.89
N VAL A 432 -14.40 5.77 8.86
CA VAL A 432 -14.61 7.21 8.62
C VAL A 432 -14.07 8.06 9.77
N PHE A 433 -14.25 7.62 11.02
CA PHE A 433 -13.72 8.30 12.20
C PHE A 433 -12.18 8.25 12.24
N GLY A 434 -11.59 7.07 12.07
CA GLY A 434 -10.15 6.86 11.98
C GLY A 434 -9.53 7.68 10.83
N ALA A 435 -10.14 7.67 9.65
CA ALA A 435 -9.69 8.50 8.53
C ALA A 435 -9.69 9.99 8.90
N ARG A 436 -10.69 10.43 9.68
CA ARG A 436 -10.78 11.80 10.20
C ARG A 436 -9.65 12.10 11.15
N VAL A 437 -9.47 11.30 12.20
CA VAL A 437 -8.40 11.49 13.20
C VAL A 437 -7.03 11.48 12.55
N THR A 438 -6.73 10.48 11.73
CA THR A 438 -5.44 10.36 11.03
C THR A 438 -5.17 11.56 10.12
N SER A 439 -6.19 12.15 9.49
CA SER A 439 -5.96 13.34 8.67
C SER A 439 -5.48 14.57 9.44
N LEU A 440 -5.80 14.66 10.74
CA LEU A 440 -5.45 15.81 11.56
C LEU A 440 -3.97 15.83 11.89
N THR A 441 -3.32 14.66 11.85
CA THR A 441 -1.87 14.54 12.03
C THR A 441 -1.11 15.06 10.81
N TYR A 442 -1.76 15.11 9.64
CA TYR A 442 -1.16 15.68 8.43
C TYR A 442 -1.26 17.21 8.41
N GLY A 443 -0.09 17.86 8.41
CA GLY A 443 0.02 19.31 8.25
C GLY A 443 -0.06 19.81 6.81
N THR A 444 -0.10 18.91 5.83
CA THR A 444 -0.09 19.24 4.39
C THR A 444 -1.47 19.08 3.77
N PRO A 445 -1.82 19.88 2.74
CA PRO A 445 -3.03 19.65 1.96
C PRO A 445 -2.97 18.30 1.22
N PRO A 446 -4.11 17.71 0.88
CA PRO A 446 -4.11 16.46 0.12
C PRO A 446 -3.53 16.71 -1.28
N PHE A 447 -2.96 15.67 -1.89
CA PHE A 447 -2.38 15.69 -3.24
C PHE A 447 -1.20 16.66 -3.41
N SER A 448 -0.50 16.97 -2.32
CA SER A 448 0.60 17.95 -2.32
C SER A 448 1.99 17.37 -2.20
N ARG A 449 2.10 16.07 -1.88
CA ARG A 449 3.39 15.39 -1.74
C ARG A 449 3.68 14.57 -3.00
N PRO A 450 4.92 14.61 -3.53
CA PRO A 450 5.30 13.65 -4.55
C PRO A 450 5.28 12.25 -3.92
N GLY A 451 4.93 11.24 -4.72
CA GLY A 451 5.17 9.86 -4.32
C GLY A 451 6.65 9.64 -4.06
N ASP A 452 7.00 8.87 -3.04
CA ASP A 452 8.38 8.45 -2.80
C ASP A 452 8.40 6.95 -2.51
N LYS A 453 9.22 6.23 -3.27
CA LYS A 453 9.41 4.78 -3.12
C LYS A 453 10.29 4.44 -1.91
N PHE A 454 11.15 5.37 -1.46
CA PHE A 454 12.03 5.19 -0.31
C PHE A 454 11.42 5.70 1.01
N ASP A 455 10.20 6.23 0.98
CA ASP A 455 9.46 6.58 2.19
C ASP A 455 8.69 5.36 2.73
N ALA A 456 9.41 4.25 2.95
CA ALA A 456 8.82 3.03 3.48
C ALA A 456 8.35 3.22 4.93
N ALA A 457 9.11 3.97 5.74
CA ALA A 457 8.77 4.24 7.13
C ALA A 457 7.38 4.86 7.29
N SER A 458 6.99 5.80 6.42
CA SER A 458 5.65 6.40 6.48
C SER A 458 4.52 5.41 6.14
N ARG A 459 4.82 4.29 5.46
CA ARG A 459 3.87 3.20 5.17
C ARG A 459 3.78 2.19 6.32
N PHE A 460 4.87 1.97 7.06
CA PHE A 460 4.92 0.98 8.14
C PHE A 460 4.52 1.54 9.51
N ILE A 461 4.79 2.81 9.81
CA ILE A 461 4.33 3.46 11.06
C ILE A 461 2.81 3.27 11.25
N PRO A 462 1.96 3.49 10.22
CA PRO A 462 0.55 3.13 10.27
C PRO A 462 0.28 1.71 10.81
N LEU A 463 0.96 0.69 10.26
CA LEU A 463 0.76 -0.70 10.67
C LEU A 463 0.98 -0.88 12.18
N PHE A 464 2.03 -0.27 12.74
CA PHE A 464 2.32 -0.40 14.17
C PHE A 464 1.33 0.33 15.06
N VAL A 465 0.80 1.47 14.61
CA VAL A 465 -0.27 2.16 15.34
C VAL A 465 -1.59 1.39 15.22
N SER A 466 -1.79 0.66 14.11
CA SER A 466 -3.03 -0.05 13.84
C SER A 466 -3.25 -1.28 14.74
N ILE A 467 -2.20 -2.00 15.15
CA ILE A 467 -2.33 -3.19 16.01
C ILE A 467 -2.94 -2.88 17.39
N PRO A 468 -2.33 -2.01 18.23
CA PRO A 468 -2.90 -1.69 19.54
C PRO A 468 -4.25 -0.98 19.41
N ALA A 469 -4.43 -0.16 18.37
CA ALA A 469 -5.70 0.48 18.08
C ALA A 469 -6.79 -0.55 17.74
N ALA A 470 -6.46 -1.61 16.99
CA ALA A 470 -7.39 -2.68 16.64
C ALA A 470 -7.75 -3.53 17.85
N ILE A 471 -6.80 -3.83 18.75
CA ILE A 471 -7.09 -4.53 20.01
C ILE A 471 -8.06 -3.71 20.86
N GLY A 472 -7.76 -2.42 21.07
CA GLY A 472 -8.66 -1.53 21.82
C GLY A 472 -10.03 -1.39 21.17
N LEU A 473 -10.06 -1.38 19.83
CA LEU A 473 -11.30 -1.34 19.07
C LEU A 473 -12.09 -2.65 19.12
N LEU A 474 -11.43 -3.81 19.15
CA LEU A 474 -12.08 -5.10 19.33
C LEU A 474 -12.78 -5.15 20.68
N VAL A 475 -12.08 -4.75 21.74
CA VAL A 475 -12.64 -4.63 23.09
C VAL A 475 -13.85 -3.69 23.10
N PHE A 476 -13.75 -2.54 22.42
CA PHE A 476 -14.85 -1.61 22.26
C PHE A 476 -16.02 -2.19 21.44
N GLN A 477 -15.74 -2.96 20.39
CA GLN A 477 -16.74 -3.64 19.57
C GLN A 477 -17.49 -4.68 20.39
N ILE A 478 -16.81 -5.52 21.16
CA ILE A 478 -17.44 -6.52 22.03
C ILE A 478 -18.39 -5.86 23.02
N TRP A 479 -17.95 -4.76 23.64
CA TRP A 479 -18.81 -3.96 24.52
C TRP A 479 -20.03 -3.39 23.78
N ALA A 480 -19.83 -2.81 22.59
CA ALA A 480 -20.89 -2.22 21.78
C ALA A 480 -21.90 -3.27 21.31
N PHE A 481 -21.45 -4.50 21.05
CA PHE A 481 -22.25 -5.61 20.53
C PHE A 481 -22.93 -6.46 21.63
N ALA A 482 -22.98 -5.97 22.88
CA ALA A 482 -23.78 -6.60 23.93
C ALA A 482 -25.28 -6.75 23.52
N THR A 483 -25.81 -5.78 22.77
CA THR A 483 -27.13 -5.86 22.12
C THR A 483 -27.10 -5.13 20.77
N VAL A 484 -27.99 -5.51 19.85
CA VAL A 484 -28.12 -4.86 18.52
C VAL A 484 -28.40 -3.36 18.67
N GLY A 485 -29.32 -2.99 19.56
CA GLY A 485 -29.67 -1.58 19.79
C GLY A 485 -28.47 -0.74 20.28
N ARG A 486 -27.62 -1.30 21.14
CA ARG A 486 -26.38 -0.64 21.58
C ARG A 486 -25.39 -0.48 20.44
N ALA A 487 -25.19 -1.52 19.64
CA ALA A 487 -24.27 -1.48 18.50
C ALA A 487 -24.68 -0.41 17.47
N VAL A 488 -25.98 -0.32 17.16
CA VAL A 488 -26.54 0.74 16.31
C VAL A 488 -26.33 2.12 16.93
N GLY A 489 -26.65 2.29 18.22
CA GLY A 489 -26.46 3.57 18.93
C GLY A 489 -25.01 4.04 18.93
N VAL A 490 -24.06 3.14 19.20
CA VAL A 490 -22.62 3.43 19.15
C VAL A 490 -22.19 3.80 17.73
N THR A 491 -22.64 3.07 16.72
CA THR A 491 -22.34 3.35 15.30
C THR A 491 -22.76 4.76 14.91
N VAL A 492 -23.99 5.15 15.25
CA VAL A 492 -24.52 6.50 15.00
C VAL A 492 -23.70 7.54 15.78
N ALA A 493 -23.41 7.30 17.06
CA ALA A 493 -22.61 8.21 17.88
C ALA A 493 -21.20 8.43 17.28
N THR A 494 -20.53 7.38 16.79
CA THR A 494 -19.21 7.47 16.13
C THR A 494 -19.29 8.28 14.84
N LEU A 495 -20.33 8.11 14.03
CA LEU A 495 -20.55 8.92 12.81
C LEU A 495 -20.80 10.40 13.14
N VAL A 496 -21.62 10.68 14.15
CA VAL A 496 -21.87 12.05 14.63
C VAL A 496 -20.57 12.67 15.14
N ALA A 497 -19.80 11.95 15.96
CA ALA A 497 -18.49 12.41 16.44
C ALA A 497 -17.53 12.72 15.28
N SER A 498 -17.48 11.87 14.24
CA SER A 498 -16.68 12.12 13.04
C SER A 498 -17.13 13.37 12.26
N ALA A 499 -18.44 13.61 12.17
CA ALA A 499 -19.01 14.78 11.53
C ALA A 499 -18.67 16.06 12.31
N LEU A 500 -18.85 16.04 13.64
CA LEU A 500 -18.50 17.15 14.54
C LEU A 500 -17.00 17.45 14.50
N LEU A 501 -16.14 16.43 14.51
CA LEU A 501 -14.71 16.60 14.36
C LEU A 501 -14.36 17.31 13.05
N GLY A 502 -15.02 16.95 11.95
CA GLY A 502 -14.88 17.64 10.66
C GLY A 502 -15.27 19.13 10.74
N GLU A 503 -16.34 19.46 11.44
CA GLU A 503 -16.79 20.85 11.64
C GLU A 503 -15.83 21.66 12.52
N VAL A 504 -15.36 21.08 13.63
CA VAL A 504 -14.35 21.70 14.51
C VAL A 504 -13.07 22.01 13.73
N VAL A 505 -12.62 21.06 12.91
CA VAL A 505 -11.39 21.22 12.11
C VAL A 505 -11.49 22.35 11.10
N ILE A 506 -12.66 22.51 10.47
CA ILE A 506 -12.93 23.64 9.57
C ILE A 506 -12.94 24.98 10.32
N ARG A 507 -13.56 25.03 11.51
CA ARG A 507 -13.73 26.28 12.27
C ARG A 507 -12.46 26.71 12.99
N TRP A 508 -11.60 25.78 13.37
CA TRP A 508 -10.42 26.07 14.19
C TRP A 508 -9.38 26.90 13.41
N PRO A 509 -9.17 28.19 13.75
CA PRO A 509 -8.19 29.02 13.09
C PRO A 509 -6.79 28.53 13.47
N ARG A 510 -6.01 28.08 12.48
CA ARG A 510 -4.61 27.75 12.73
C ARG A 510 -3.83 29.06 12.71
N ARG A 511 -3.08 29.36 13.78
CA ARG A 511 -2.03 30.39 13.72
C ARG A 511 -1.15 30.04 12.52
N ARG A 512 -0.97 30.99 11.59
CA ARG A 512 -0.16 30.79 10.39
C ARG A 512 1.18 30.21 10.85
N PRO A 513 1.54 28.97 10.50
CA PRO A 513 2.94 28.60 10.61
C PRO A 513 3.68 29.62 9.75
N ALA A 514 4.71 30.28 10.29
CA ALA A 514 5.50 31.26 9.55
C ALA A 514 5.95 30.57 8.26
N TRP A 515 5.24 30.85 7.17
CA TRP A 515 5.47 30.21 5.90
C TRP A 515 6.76 30.84 5.45
N ARG A 516 7.89 30.19 5.73
CA ARG A 516 9.15 30.58 5.11
C ARG A 516 8.88 30.43 3.63
N PRO A 517 8.82 31.54 2.85
CA PRO A 517 8.63 31.43 1.42
C PRO A 517 9.65 30.41 0.95
N VAL A 518 9.16 29.33 0.35
CA VAL A 518 10.04 28.42 -0.37
C VAL A 518 10.73 29.34 -1.35
N ALA A 519 12.03 29.56 -1.16
CA ALA A 519 12.82 30.27 -2.13
C ALA A 519 12.59 29.48 -3.42
N LEU A 520 11.76 30.02 -4.30
CA LEU A 520 11.62 29.53 -5.65
C LEU A 520 13.04 29.69 -6.18
N HIS A 521 13.81 28.61 -6.13
CA HIS A 521 15.00 28.48 -6.94
C HIS A 521 14.48 28.38 -8.36
N THR A 522 14.03 29.52 -8.90
CA THR A 522 14.21 29.83 -10.29
C THR A 522 15.71 29.71 -10.49
N THR A 523 16.13 28.53 -10.92
CA THR A 523 17.35 28.32 -11.67
C THR A 523 17.18 29.06 -13.00
N ALA A 524 17.02 30.39 -12.93
CA ALA A 524 17.44 31.23 -14.01
C ALA A 524 18.96 31.04 -14.01
N ALA A 525 19.45 30.26 -14.97
CA ALA A 525 20.87 30.28 -15.29
C ALA A 525 21.27 31.76 -15.39
N PRO A 526 22.33 32.20 -14.69
CA PRO A 526 22.77 33.58 -14.79
C PRO A 526 23.00 33.88 -16.28
N ALA A 527 22.32 34.89 -16.80
CA ALA A 527 22.38 35.30 -18.20
C ALA A 527 23.79 35.75 -18.64
N SER A 528 24.78 35.71 -17.75
CA SER A 528 26.18 36.01 -18.02
C SER A 528 26.91 34.91 -18.79
N GLU A 529 26.40 33.68 -18.88
CA GLU A 529 27.05 32.62 -19.69
C GLU A 529 26.55 32.56 -21.16
N ALA A 530 25.53 33.34 -21.53
CA ALA A 530 25.02 33.39 -22.91
C ALA A 530 25.69 34.46 -23.80
N ARG A 531 26.76 35.11 -23.33
CA ARG A 531 27.55 36.08 -24.12
C ARG A 531 28.95 35.58 -24.53
N ALA A 532 29.25 34.30 -24.33
CA ALA A 532 30.54 33.70 -24.68
C ALA A 532 30.43 32.44 -25.55
N ALA A 533 29.37 32.32 -26.36
CA ALA A 533 29.23 31.32 -27.40
C ALA A 533 28.88 31.99 -28.73
#